data_AF-A0A3N5CAG0-F1
#
_entry.id   AF-A0A3N5CAG0-F1
#
_cell.length_a   1.000
_cell.length_b   1.000
_cell.length_c   1.000
_cell.angle_alpha   90.00
_cell.angle_beta   90.00
_cell.angle_gamma   90.00
#
_symmetry.space_group_name_H-M   'P 1'
#
loop_
_entity.id
_entity.type
_entity.pdbx_description
1 polymer ?
#
loop_
_entity_poly.entity_id
_entity_poly.type
_entity_poly.pdbx_seq_one_letter_code
_entity_poly.pdbx_strand_id
1 'polypeptide(L)'
;MLKQLIRSRIYSSTPQEIVKYGKQYGITINQNQASQLLSYIKKESIDPFSERDRSKTYRYVEKNIGPKEARQADQLLQQLAKQYNLDHLL
;
A
#
# COMPACT_ATOMS: atom_id res chain seq x y z
N MET A 1 12.47 -4.94 -14.98
CA MET A 1 12.77 -5.87 -13.87
C MET A 1 12.28 -5.37 -12.51
N LEU A 2 12.76 -4.23 -12.00
CA LEU A 2 12.42 -3.78 -10.63
C LEU A 2 10.91 -3.58 -10.38
N LYS A 3 10.18 -2.88 -11.27
CA LYS A 3 8.72 -2.70 -11.14
C LYS A 3 7.98 -4.03 -11.03
N GLN A 4 8.39 -5.03 -11.80
CA GLN A 4 7.76 -6.35 -11.78
C GLN A 4 8.03 -7.08 -10.46
N LEU A 5 9.24 -7.01 -9.92
CA LEU A 5 9.57 -7.59 -8.62
C LEU A 5 8.74 -6.96 -7.49
N ILE A 6 8.58 -5.63 -7.50
CA ILE A 6 7.76 -4.90 -6.52
C ILE A 6 6.28 -5.29 -6.66
N ARG A 7 5.74 -5.35 -7.88
CA ARG A 7 4.36 -5.81 -8.12
C ARG A 7 4.15 -7.22 -7.59
N SER A 8 5.03 -8.16 -7.95
CA SER A 8 4.94 -9.54 -7.47
C SER A 8 4.98 -9.61 -5.94
N ARG A 9 5.84 -8.81 -5.28
CA ARG A 9 5.93 -8.77 -3.82
C ARG A 9 4.64 -8.25 -3.17
N ILE A 10 4.02 -7.22 -3.73
CA ILE A 10 2.74 -6.69 -3.24
C ILE A 10 1.63 -7.74 -3.40
N TYR A 11 1.58 -8.41 -4.56
CA TYR A 11 0.52 -9.40 -4.85
C TYR A 11 0.69 -10.69 -4.03
N SER A 12 1.92 -11.04 -3.63
CA SER A 12 2.20 -12.17 -2.74
C SER A 12 2.17 -11.82 -1.26
N SER A 13 1.91 -10.56 -0.90
CA SER A 13 1.84 -10.14 0.50
C SER A 13 0.68 -10.81 1.24
N THR A 14 0.89 -11.07 2.53
CA THR A 14 -0.08 -11.67 3.43
C THR A 14 -0.67 -10.63 4.38
N PRO A 15 -1.90 -10.83 4.90
CA PRO A 15 -2.49 -9.88 5.86
C PRO A 15 -1.63 -9.68 7.12
N GLN A 16 -0.96 -10.74 7.59
CA GLN A 16 -0.04 -10.70 8.73
C GLN A 16 1.15 -9.78 8.49
N GLU A 17 1.72 -9.80 7.27
CA GLU A 17 2.81 -8.89 6.90
C GLU A 17 2.34 -7.44 6.88
N ILE A 18 1.14 -7.17 6.34
CA ILE A 18 0.58 -5.82 6.32
C ILE A 18 0.38 -5.29 7.75
N VAL A 19 -0.16 -6.10 8.67
CA VAL A 19 -0.31 -5.72 10.08
C VAL A 19 1.06 -5.47 10.74
N LYS A 20 2.04 -6.35 10.49
CA LYS A 20 3.40 -6.22 11.01
C LYS A 20 4.06 -4.91 10.55
N TYR A 21 4.03 -4.62 9.25
CA TYR A 21 4.63 -3.40 8.70
C TYR A 21 3.83 -2.15 9.09
N GLY A 22 2.51 -2.23 9.13
CA GLY A 22 1.67 -1.15 9.64
C GLY A 22 2.10 -0.73 11.05
N LYS A 23 2.24 -1.70 11.97
CA LYS A 23 2.75 -1.45 13.32
C LYS A 23 4.15 -0.83 13.31
N GLN A 24 5.06 -1.33 12.48
CA GLN A 24 6.44 -0.82 12.38
C GLN A 24 6.48 0.66 11.95
N TYR A 25 5.57 1.10 11.09
CA TYR A 25 5.51 2.46 10.58
C TYR A 25 4.42 3.33 11.24
N GLY A 26 3.81 2.86 12.33
CA GLY A 26 2.80 3.63 13.08
C GLY A 26 1.45 3.78 12.36
N ILE A 27 1.13 2.88 11.43
CA ILE A 27 -0.16 2.79 10.73
C ILE A 27 -0.99 1.69 11.41
N THR A 28 -2.08 2.08 12.05
CA THR A 28 -2.94 1.12 12.75
C THR A 28 -3.85 0.42 11.75
N ILE A 29 -3.66 -0.89 11.59
CA ILE A 29 -4.48 -1.73 10.73
C ILE A 29 -4.65 -3.10 11.38
N ASN A 30 -5.87 -3.61 11.41
CA ASN A 30 -6.14 -4.96 11.93
C ASN A 30 -6.12 -6.02 10.82
N GLN A 31 -6.15 -7.30 11.22
CA GLN A 31 -6.07 -8.44 10.32
C GLN A 31 -7.17 -8.46 9.25
N ASN A 32 -8.40 -8.08 9.61
CA ASN A 32 -9.54 -8.06 8.69
C ASN A 32 -9.40 -6.94 7.65
N GLN A 33 -9.03 -5.75 8.08
CA GLN A 33 -8.75 -4.61 7.19
C GLN A 33 -7.60 -4.91 6.23
N ALA A 34 -6.53 -5.53 6.70
CA ALA A 34 -5.41 -5.97 5.88
C ALA A 34 -5.83 -7.01 4.82
N SER A 35 -6.64 -7.99 5.22
CA SER A 35 -7.18 -8.99 4.30
C SER A 35 -8.07 -8.38 3.22
N GLN A 36 -8.95 -7.47 3.59
CA GLN A 36 -9.83 -6.75 2.67
C GLN A 36 -9.04 -5.84 1.71
N LEU A 37 -8.02 -5.12 2.20
CA LEU A 37 -7.13 -4.30 1.38
C LEU A 37 -6.39 -5.13 0.33
N LEU A 38 -5.80 -6.27 0.72
CA LEU A 38 -5.12 -7.15 -0.23
C LEU A 38 -6.08 -7.77 -1.25
N SER A 39 -7.29 -8.12 -0.82
CA SER A 39 -8.34 -8.61 -1.72
C SER A 39 -8.76 -7.54 -2.74
N TYR A 40 -8.90 -6.29 -2.29
CA TYR A 40 -9.17 -5.14 -3.14
C TYR A 40 -8.07 -4.90 -4.17
N ILE A 41 -6.80 -4.87 -3.73
CA ILE A 41 -5.62 -4.70 -4.60
C ILE A 41 -5.60 -5.75 -5.72
N LYS A 42 -5.85 -7.02 -5.38
CA LYS A 42 -5.87 -8.14 -6.34
C LYS A 42 -7.05 -8.03 -7.30
N LYS A 43 -8.25 -7.78 -6.78
CA LYS A 43 -9.48 -7.71 -7.59
C LYS A 43 -9.43 -6.57 -8.60
N GLU A 44 -9.00 -5.39 -8.17
CA GLU A 44 -8.92 -4.20 -9.03
C GLU A 44 -7.65 -4.18 -9.89
N SER A 45 -6.78 -5.19 -9.78
CA SER A 45 -5.49 -5.26 -10.48
C SER A 45 -4.67 -3.98 -10.32
N ILE A 46 -4.59 -3.47 -9.08
CA ILE A 46 -3.92 -2.20 -8.75
C ILE A 46 -2.46 -2.24 -9.21
N ASP A 47 -2.06 -1.21 -9.95
CA ASP A 47 -0.66 -0.93 -10.25
C ASP A 47 -0.11 0.16 -9.31
N PRO A 48 0.84 -0.16 -8.41
CA PRO A 48 1.40 0.82 -7.46
C PRO A 48 2.16 1.97 -8.15
N PHE A 49 2.54 1.82 -9.42
CA PHE A 49 3.25 2.84 -10.21
C PHE A 49 2.30 3.71 -11.05
N SER A 50 0.99 3.47 -10.99
CA SER A 50 -0.03 4.27 -11.66
C SER A 50 -0.62 5.26 -10.66
N GLU A 51 -0.51 6.56 -10.93
CA GLU A 51 -1.09 7.61 -10.07
C GLU A 51 -2.60 7.39 -9.84
N ARG A 52 -3.32 7.00 -10.90
CA ARG A 52 -4.75 6.69 -10.82
C ARG A 52 -5.02 5.57 -9.82
N ASP A 53 -4.25 4.49 -9.87
CA ASP A 53 -4.48 3.33 -9.02
C ASP A 53 -3.97 3.57 -7.59
N ARG A 54 -2.92 4.38 -7.40
CA ARG A 54 -2.56 4.90 -6.06
C ARG A 54 -3.69 5.72 -5.46
N SER A 55 -4.33 6.60 -6.23
CA SER A 55 -5.49 7.37 -5.76
C SER A 55 -6.66 6.46 -5.36
N LYS A 56 -6.89 5.38 -6.09
CA LYS A 56 -7.88 4.35 -5.72
C LYS A 56 -7.53 3.68 -4.40
N THR A 57 -6.29 3.23 -4.22
CA THR A 57 -5.83 2.62 -2.96
C THR A 57 -5.94 3.60 -1.80
N TYR A 58 -5.55 4.87 -1.98
CA TYR A 58 -5.71 5.92 -0.97
C TYR A 58 -7.17 6.03 -0.52
N ARG A 59 -8.10 6.20 -1.46
CA ARG A 59 -9.54 6.33 -1.16
C ARG A 59 -10.11 5.08 -0.48
N TYR A 60 -9.62 3.90 -0.89
CA TYR A 60 -10.02 2.65 -0.25
C TYR A 60 -9.57 2.61 1.22
N VAL A 61 -8.31 2.96 1.50
CA VAL A 61 -7.78 3.01 2.88
C VAL A 61 -8.54 4.06 3.68
N GLU A 62 -8.76 5.25 3.13
CA GLU A 62 -9.47 6.35 3.80
C GLU A 62 -10.88 5.93 4.24
N LYS A 63 -11.61 5.24 3.36
CA LYS A 63 -13.00 4.81 3.63
C LYS A 63 -13.10 3.62 4.57
N ASN A 64 -12.21 2.63 4.46
CA ASN A 64 -12.37 1.32 5.14
C ASN A 64 -11.45 1.14 6.35
N ILE A 65 -10.42 1.98 6.48
CA ILE A 65 -9.43 1.92 7.56
C ILE A 65 -9.45 3.23 8.34
N GLY A 66 -9.25 4.34 7.64
CA GLY A 66 -9.39 5.68 8.19
C GLY A 66 -8.60 6.75 7.43
N PRO A 67 -9.01 8.03 7.50
CA PRO A 67 -8.37 9.13 6.81
C PRO A 67 -6.95 9.41 7.32
N LYS A 68 -6.68 9.12 8.61
CA LYS A 68 -5.34 9.27 9.18
C LYS A 68 -4.39 8.23 8.57
N GLU A 69 -4.83 6.98 8.51
CA GLU A 69 -4.07 5.84 8.01
C GLU A 69 -3.78 5.97 6.52
N ALA A 70 -4.73 6.50 5.73
CA ALA A 70 -4.54 6.80 4.32
C ALA A 70 -3.42 7.83 4.10
N ARG A 71 -3.43 8.93 4.86
CA ARG A 71 -2.38 9.95 4.80
C ARG A 71 -1.02 9.39 5.23
N GLN A 72 -0.98 8.62 6.31
CA GLN A 72 0.27 8.00 6.78
C GLN A 72 0.84 7.01 5.74
N ALA A 73 -0.01 6.20 5.12
CA ALA A 73 0.41 5.25 4.09
C ALA A 73 0.95 5.96 2.83
N ASP A 74 0.29 7.03 2.39
CA ASP A 74 0.76 7.82 1.24
C ASP A 74 2.09 8.52 1.54
N GLN A 75 2.22 9.14 2.73
CA GLN A 75 3.47 9.74 3.18
C GLN A 75 4.61 8.71 3.26
N LEU A 76 4.33 7.52 3.80
CA LEU A 76 5.30 6.43 3.88
C LEU A 76 5.76 5.99 2.47
N LEU A 77 4.84 5.85 1.53
CA LEU A 77 5.18 5.51 0.14
C LEU A 77 6.16 6.54 -0.47
N GLN A 78 5.86 7.83 -0.33
CA GLN A 78 6.70 8.91 -0.84
C GLN A 78 8.07 8.93 -0.16
N GLN A 79 8.14 8.71 1.15
CA GLN A 79 9.39 8.65 1.91
C GLN A 79 10.27 7.49 1.47
N LEU A 80 9.70 6.28 1.37
CA LEU A 80 10.43 5.09 0.93
C LEU A 80 10.91 5.26 -0.52
N ALA A 81 10.05 5.77 -1.41
CA ALA A 81 10.44 5.99 -2.80
C ALA A 81 11.64 6.94 -2.89
N LYS A 82 11.62 8.07 -2.17
CA LYS A 82 12.78 8.98 -2.11
C LYS A 82 14.01 8.34 -1.50
N GLN A 83 13.86 7.65 -0.36
CA GLN A 83 14.98 7.00 0.35
C GLN A 83 15.73 5.99 -0.53
N TYR A 84 15.00 5.28 -1.41
CA TYR A 84 15.57 4.31 -2.34
C TYR A 84 15.81 4.85 -3.75
N ASN A 85 15.67 6.16 -3.99
CA ASN A 85 15.77 6.83 -5.30
C ASN A 85 14.83 6.23 -6.37
N LEU A 86 13.63 5.82 -5.95
CA LEU A 86 12.55 5.23 -6.75
C LEU A 86 11.38 6.19 -6.96
N ASP A 87 11.48 7.44 -6.51
CA ASP A 87 10.47 8.48 -6.67
C ASP A 87 10.15 8.77 -8.14
N HIS A 88 11.12 8.61 -9.04
CA HIS A 88 10.90 8.67 -10.49
C HIS A 88 9.99 7.55 -11.05
N LEU A 89 9.67 6.52 -10.25
CA LEU A 89 8.74 5.46 -10.64
C LEU A 89 7.30 5.76 -10.24
N LEU A 90 7.08 6.73 -9.35
CA LEU A 90 5.77 7.14 -8.88
C LEU A 90 5.14 8.14 -9.84
#